data_AF-A0A453BIF3-F1
#
_entry.id   AF-A0A453BIF3-F1
#
_cell.length_a   1.000
_cell.length_b   1.000
_cell.length_c   1.000
_cell.angle_alpha   90.00
_cell.angle_beta   90.00
_cell.angle_gamma   90.00
#
_symmetry.space_group_name_H-M   'P 1'
#
loop_
_entity.id
_entity.type
_entity.pdbx_description
1 polymer ?
#
loop_
_entity_poly.entity_id
_entity_poly.type
_entity_poly.pdbx_seq_one_letter_code
_entity_poly.pdbx_strand_id
1 'polypeptide(L)'
;MMLGDGRTTLFWDDRWINGQSVREIAPMLYQCIPKRRCKTRTVAEGLDGNTWARDIQGTLGIHEIGQYLMLWQAVQHFTLSDEPDRLLWRWTASATYSAQSCYAATFQGSTRCHSWKLIWKSWAPPRVKFFHWLANQDRCWTASRLARRGLQHHPRCLLCDQDPETIQHLLLACPFAKQTWYIILDWAHIPAQPPANEITMMDWWLRAKAQTPPTLCKALQSITLLV
;
A
#
# COMPACT_ATOMS: atom_id res chain seq x y z
N MET A 1 -3.47 -10.24 20.89
CA MET A 1 -4.15 -9.99 22.18
C MET A 1 -3.71 -11.08 23.14
N MET A 2 -3.66 -10.80 24.43
CA MET A 2 -3.46 -11.79 25.48
C MET A 2 -4.75 -11.84 26.31
N LEU A 3 -5.40 -13.00 26.28
CA LEU A 3 -6.64 -13.24 27.01
C LEU A 3 -6.32 -13.42 28.50
N GLY A 4 -7.05 -12.71 29.35
CA GLY A 4 -7.00 -12.84 30.81
C GLY A 4 -8.38 -13.26 31.32
N ASP A 5 -9.09 -12.32 31.94
CA ASP A 5 -10.44 -12.49 32.49
C ASP A 5 -11.55 -12.56 31.43
N GLY A 6 -11.25 -12.21 30.18
CA GLY A 6 -12.16 -12.29 29.05
C GLY A 6 -13.32 -11.31 29.09
N ARG A 7 -13.31 -10.32 30.01
CA ARG A 7 -14.45 -9.39 30.22
C ARG A 7 -14.47 -8.23 29.24
N THR A 8 -13.35 -7.92 28.61
CA THR A 8 -13.25 -6.82 27.64
C THR A 8 -13.10 -7.31 26.21
N THR A 9 -12.63 -8.54 26.05
CA THR A 9 -12.47 -9.20 24.75
C THR A 9 -13.81 -9.65 24.19
N LEU A 10 -14.12 -9.30 22.95
CA LEU A 10 -15.32 -9.77 22.25
C LEU A 10 -15.13 -11.18 21.68
N PHE A 11 -16.04 -12.10 22.00
CA PHE A 11 -15.94 -13.50 21.61
C PHE A 11 -15.87 -13.69 20.09
N TRP A 12 -16.67 -12.95 19.33
CA TRP A 12 -16.84 -13.19 17.89
C TRP A 12 -15.86 -12.42 17.00
N ASP A 13 -15.55 -11.17 17.36
CA ASP A 13 -14.80 -10.24 16.51
C ASP A 13 -13.32 -10.12 16.89
N ASP A 14 -12.96 -10.25 18.17
CA ASP A 14 -11.57 -10.07 18.61
C ASP A 14 -10.72 -11.32 18.35
N ARG A 15 -9.41 -11.08 18.19
CA ARG A 15 -8.42 -12.12 17.86
C ARG A 15 -7.82 -12.76 19.10
N TRP A 16 -8.61 -13.57 19.80
CA TRP A 16 -8.25 -14.19 21.07
C TRP A 16 -7.95 -15.69 20.96
N ILE A 17 -8.28 -16.34 19.84
CA ILE A 17 -7.98 -17.76 19.60
C ILE A 17 -6.70 -17.84 18.77
N ASN A 18 -5.55 -18.05 19.41
CA ASN A 18 -4.23 -18.17 18.75
C ASN A 18 -3.92 -17.04 17.76
N GLY A 19 -4.38 -15.81 18.05
CA GLY A 19 -4.19 -14.64 17.18
C GLY A 19 -5.18 -14.52 16.01
N GLN A 20 -6.19 -15.38 15.95
CA GLN A 20 -7.31 -15.33 15.01
C GLN A 20 -8.62 -15.05 15.76
N SER A 21 -9.58 -14.47 15.06
CA SER A 21 -10.95 -14.30 15.56
C SER A 21 -11.85 -15.42 15.09
N VAL A 22 -13.00 -15.60 15.76
CA VAL A 22 -13.98 -16.61 15.33
C VAL A 22 -14.49 -16.33 13.91
N ARG A 23 -14.63 -15.05 13.54
CA ARG A 23 -14.94 -14.64 12.18
C ARG A 23 -13.95 -15.15 11.12
N GLU A 24 -12.67 -15.26 11.49
CA GLU A 24 -11.60 -15.76 10.60
C GLU A 24 -11.55 -17.29 10.56
N ILE A 25 -11.83 -17.96 11.68
CA ILE A 25 -11.81 -19.43 11.79
C ILE A 25 -13.08 -20.06 11.20
N ALA A 26 -14.24 -19.46 11.46
CA ALA A 26 -15.57 -19.99 11.17
C ALA A 26 -16.45 -18.94 10.46
N PRO A 27 -16.09 -18.52 9.23
CA PRO A 27 -16.75 -17.40 8.55
C PRO A 27 -18.19 -17.66 8.12
N MET A 28 -18.59 -18.91 7.88
CA MET A 28 -19.97 -19.26 7.51
C MET A 28 -20.84 -19.28 8.76
N LEU A 29 -20.37 -19.91 9.85
CA LEU A 29 -21.05 -19.90 11.14
C LEU A 29 -21.22 -18.47 11.67
N TYR A 30 -20.21 -17.62 11.50
CA TYR A 30 -20.28 -16.21 11.91
C TYR A 30 -21.46 -15.45 11.26
N GLN A 31 -21.86 -15.81 10.03
CA GLN A 31 -23.00 -15.17 9.36
C GLN A 31 -24.34 -15.49 10.01
N CYS A 32 -24.42 -16.61 10.74
CA CYS A 32 -25.60 -17.01 11.51
C CYS A 32 -25.75 -16.25 12.83
N ILE A 33 -24.84 -15.32 13.14
CA ILE A 33 -24.78 -14.64 14.43
C ILE A 33 -25.36 -13.23 14.29
N PRO A 34 -26.31 -12.83 15.15
CA PRO A 34 -26.82 -11.47 15.15
C PRO A 34 -25.70 -10.45 15.38
N LYS A 35 -25.64 -9.41 14.55
CA LYS A 35 -24.65 -8.31 14.66
C LYS A 35 -24.58 -7.70 16.06
N ARG A 36 -25.70 -7.68 16.80
CA ARG A 36 -25.74 -7.22 18.19
C ARG A 36 -24.88 -8.12 19.09
N ARG A 37 -24.97 -9.44 18.95
CA ARG A 37 -24.18 -10.40 19.74
C ARG A 37 -22.69 -10.30 19.40
N CYS A 38 -22.34 -10.13 18.13
CA CYS A 38 -20.93 -9.92 17.75
C CYS A 38 -20.29 -8.74 18.50
N LYS A 39 -21.06 -7.67 18.73
CA LYS A 39 -20.58 -6.44 19.39
C LYS A 39 -20.66 -6.43 20.92
N THR A 40 -21.40 -7.35 21.53
CA THR A 40 -21.63 -7.31 22.99
C THR A 40 -21.12 -8.55 23.71
N ARG A 41 -21.05 -9.70 23.03
CA ARG A 41 -20.68 -10.96 23.67
C ARG A 41 -19.20 -10.93 24.03
N THR A 42 -18.90 -10.95 25.33
CA THR A 42 -17.52 -11.07 25.81
C THR A 42 -17.06 -12.53 25.82
N VAL A 43 -15.75 -12.77 25.87
CA VAL A 43 -15.20 -14.12 25.99
C VAL A 43 -15.64 -14.77 27.30
N ALA A 44 -15.60 -14.03 28.41
CA ALA A 44 -16.06 -14.49 29.71
C ALA A 44 -17.51 -15.01 29.68
N GLU A 45 -18.42 -14.19 29.14
CA GLU A 45 -19.82 -14.58 29.00
C GLU A 45 -19.99 -15.73 28.02
N GLY A 46 -19.27 -15.71 26.90
CA GLY A 46 -19.37 -16.74 25.86
C GLY A 46 -19.00 -18.12 26.40
N LEU A 47 -17.86 -18.21 27.10
CA LEU A 47 -17.35 -19.45 27.69
C LEU A 47 -18.20 -19.96 28.84
N ASP A 48 -18.80 -19.07 29.62
CA ASP A 48 -19.68 -19.46 30.73
C ASP A 48 -20.83 -20.32 30.20
N GLY A 49 -20.86 -21.59 30.65
CA GLY A 49 -21.83 -22.59 30.21
C GLY A 49 -21.94 -22.77 28.69
N ASN A 50 -20.88 -22.46 27.92
CA ASN A 50 -20.91 -22.43 26.46
C ASN A 50 -22.06 -21.59 25.88
N THR A 51 -22.41 -20.47 26.54
CA THR A 51 -23.54 -19.64 26.09
C THR A 51 -23.32 -19.01 24.70
N TRP A 52 -22.08 -18.95 24.23
CA TRP A 52 -21.75 -18.57 22.85
C TRP A 52 -22.54 -19.40 21.82
N ALA A 53 -22.78 -20.69 22.07
CA ALA A 53 -23.52 -21.55 21.15
C ALA A 53 -24.99 -21.10 20.98
N ARG A 54 -25.56 -20.42 22.00
CA ARG A 54 -26.93 -19.89 21.95
C ARG A 54 -27.08 -18.63 21.09
N ASP A 55 -25.96 -18.02 20.68
CA ASP A 55 -25.99 -16.86 19.78
C ASP A 55 -26.23 -17.25 18.32
N ILE A 56 -26.05 -18.52 17.99
CA ILE A 56 -26.24 -19.04 16.64
C ILE A 56 -27.74 -19.07 16.32
N GLN A 57 -28.13 -18.42 15.21
CA GLN A 57 -29.53 -18.33 14.78
C GLN A 57 -29.71 -18.84 13.35
N GLY A 58 -30.92 -19.32 13.07
CA GLY A 58 -31.30 -19.82 11.75
C GLY A 58 -31.02 -21.31 11.56
N THR A 59 -31.25 -21.77 10.33
CA THR A 59 -31.01 -23.15 9.91
C THR A 59 -29.54 -23.33 9.54
N LEU A 60 -28.88 -24.30 10.17
CA LEU A 60 -27.47 -24.62 9.92
C LEU A 60 -27.35 -25.65 8.80
N GLY A 61 -26.53 -25.35 7.80
CA GLY A 61 -26.09 -26.31 6.80
C GLY A 61 -24.89 -27.12 7.29
N ILE A 62 -24.42 -28.03 6.45
CA ILE A 62 -23.33 -28.95 6.79
C ILE A 62 -21.99 -28.21 7.01
N HIS A 63 -21.76 -27.10 6.31
CA HIS A 63 -20.55 -26.30 6.46
C HIS A 63 -20.52 -25.55 7.79
N GLU A 64 -21.66 -24.99 8.21
CA GLU A 64 -21.82 -24.30 9.48
C GLU A 64 -21.67 -25.27 10.64
N ILE A 65 -22.24 -26.49 10.53
CA ILE A 65 -22.06 -27.56 11.52
C ILE A 65 -20.59 -27.95 11.65
N GLY A 66 -19.88 -28.13 10.53
CA GLY A 66 -18.44 -28.41 10.54
C GLY A 66 -17.64 -27.31 11.25
N GLN A 67 -17.93 -26.05 10.96
CA GLN A 67 -17.29 -24.91 11.59
C GLN A 67 -17.64 -24.77 13.09
N TYR A 68 -18.86 -25.12 13.48
CA TYR A 68 -19.27 -25.18 14.88
C TYR A 68 -18.42 -26.19 15.67
N LEU A 69 -18.23 -27.40 15.14
CA LEU A 69 -17.41 -28.43 15.79
C LEU A 69 -15.94 -27.99 15.90
N MET A 70 -15.39 -27.38 14.85
CA MET A 70 -14.04 -26.81 14.89
C MET A 70 -13.90 -25.73 15.97
N LEU A 71 -14.86 -24.81 16.05
CA LEU A 71 -14.86 -23.75 17.05
C LEU A 71 -15.00 -24.33 18.47
N TRP A 72 -15.91 -25.28 18.67
CA TRP A 72 -16.08 -25.96 19.95
C TRP A 72 -14.77 -26.60 20.43
N GLN A 73 -14.10 -27.34 19.54
CA GLN A 73 -12.82 -27.97 19.85
C GLN A 73 -11.71 -26.97 20.13
N ALA A 74 -11.69 -25.82 19.45
CA ALA A 74 -10.72 -24.76 19.70
C ALA A 74 -10.95 -24.10 21.06
N VAL A 75 -12.21 -23.92 21.46
CA VAL A 75 -12.60 -23.12 22.62
C VAL A 75 -12.59 -23.92 23.93
N GLN A 76 -12.84 -25.23 23.90
CA GLN A 76 -12.94 -26.07 25.10
C GLN A 76 -11.68 -26.12 25.99
N HIS A 77 -10.52 -25.74 25.46
CA HIS A 77 -9.25 -25.78 26.19
C HIS A 77 -8.83 -24.43 26.78
N PHE A 78 -9.64 -23.38 26.59
CA PHE A 78 -9.33 -22.06 27.15
C PHE A 78 -9.76 -21.97 28.61
N THR A 79 -8.80 -21.69 29.48
CA THR A 79 -9.03 -21.32 30.88
C THR A 79 -8.76 -19.83 31.06
N LEU A 80 -9.76 -19.09 31.52
CA LEU A 80 -9.60 -17.68 31.88
C LEU A 80 -8.77 -17.55 33.15
N SER A 81 -8.04 -16.45 33.27
CA SER A 81 -7.30 -16.08 34.49
C SER A 81 -7.96 -14.88 35.18
N ASP A 82 -7.57 -14.58 36.41
CA ASP A 82 -8.06 -13.40 37.13
C ASP A 82 -7.36 -12.09 36.71
N GLU A 83 -6.39 -12.17 35.79
CA GLU A 83 -5.69 -11.00 35.25
C GLU A 83 -6.53 -10.32 34.18
N PRO A 84 -6.49 -8.98 34.07
CA PRO A 84 -7.22 -8.28 33.01
C PRO A 84 -6.67 -8.62 31.63
N ASP A 85 -7.57 -8.66 30.63
CA ASP A 85 -7.22 -8.77 29.22
C ASP A 85 -6.20 -7.70 28.77
N ARG A 86 -5.25 -8.07 27.90
CA ARG A 86 -4.22 -7.15 27.40
C ARG A 86 -4.15 -7.10 25.87
N LEU A 87 -4.21 -5.89 25.32
CA LEU A 87 -3.97 -5.65 23.90
C LEU A 87 -2.46 -5.67 23.62
N LEU A 88 -2.04 -6.59 22.76
CA LEU A 88 -0.65 -6.73 22.32
C LEU A 88 -0.48 -6.12 20.93
N TRP A 89 0.52 -5.25 20.78
CA TRP A 89 0.85 -4.63 19.51
C TRP A 89 1.69 -5.56 18.64
N ARG A 90 1.05 -6.17 17.63
CA ARG A 90 1.68 -7.21 16.77
C ARG A 90 2.89 -6.76 15.94
N TRP A 91 3.08 -5.45 15.78
CA TRP A 91 4.09 -4.90 14.87
C TRP A 91 5.44 -4.64 15.54
N THR A 92 5.58 -4.96 16.84
CA THR A 92 6.84 -4.90 17.57
C THR A 92 7.04 -6.19 18.37
N ALA A 93 8.29 -6.65 18.48
CA ALA A 93 8.62 -7.82 19.29
C ALA A 93 8.36 -7.60 20.79
N SER A 94 8.42 -6.35 21.26
CA SER A 94 8.09 -5.97 22.64
C SER A 94 6.58 -5.94 22.92
N ALA A 95 5.73 -6.19 21.91
CA ALA A 95 4.28 -6.10 21.98
C ALA A 95 3.73 -4.75 22.48
N THR A 96 4.57 -3.71 22.53
CA THR A 96 4.21 -2.38 23.04
C THR A 96 3.83 -1.47 21.88
N TYR A 97 2.72 -0.76 22.04
CA TYR A 97 2.30 0.27 21.09
C TYR A 97 3.19 1.51 21.17
N SER A 98 3.49 2.10 20.01
CA SER A 98 4.01 3.45 19.90
C SER A 98 3.46 4.13 18.65
N ALA A 99 3.31 5.45 18.68
CA ALA A 99 2.85 6.20 17.50
C ALA A 99 3.76 5.96 16.28
N GLN A 100 5.07 5.82 16.51
CA GLN A 100 6.06 5.51 15.47
C GLN A 100 5.83 4.13 14.84
N SER A 101 5.62 3.09 15.66
CA SER A 101 5.39 1.74 15.14
C SER A 101 4.03 1.62 14.45
N CYS A 102 3.01 2.34 14.93
CA CYS A 102 1.73 2.50 14.26
C CYS A 102 1.89 3.14 12.87
N TYR A 103 2.60 4.26 12.79
CA TYR A 103 2.87 4.91 11.51
C TYR A 103 3.62 3.98 10.57
N ALA A 104 4.67 3.31 11.03
CA ALA A 104 5.42 2.34 10.23
C ALA A 104 4.55 1.18 9.72
N ALA A 105 3.62 0.68 10.54
CA ALA A 105 2.69 -0.38 10.17
C ALA A 105 1.73 0.03 9.04
N THR A 106 1.43 1.33 8.87
CA THR A 106 0.61 1.78 7.72
C THR A 106 1.31 1.62 6.37
N PHE A 107 2.65 1.46 6.38
CA PHE A 107 3.45 1.19 5.18
C PHE A 107 3.72 -0.30 4.97
N GLN A 108 3.15 -1.20 5.79
CA GLN A 108 3.18 -2.64 5.58
C GLN A 108 2.66 -2.99 4.17
N GLY A 109 3.46 -3.69 3.36
CA GLY A 109 3.08 -4.05 2.00
C GLY A 109 3.19 -2.92 0.98
N SER A 110 3.64 -1.72 1.39
CA SER A 110 3.95 -0.66 0.45
C SER A 110 5.22 -1.00 -0.36
N THR A 111 5.18 -0.71 -1.66
CA THR A 111 6.37 -0.82 -2.52
C THR A 111 7.19 0.45 -2.40
N ARG A 112 8.47 0.31 -2.02
CA ARG A 112 9.37 1.46 -1.92
C ARG A 112 9.77 1.91 -3.32
N CYS A 113 9.27 3.07 -3.74
CA CYS A 113 9.70 3.71 -4.98
C CYS A 113 11.05 4.41 -4.76
N HIS A 114 12.18 3.78 -5.11
CA HIS A 114 13.52 4.34 -4.87
C HIS A 114 13.73 5.73 -5.51
N SER A 115 12.96 6.00 -6.55
CA SER A 115 12.86 7.25 -7.32
C SER A 115 12.65 8.51 -6.46
N TRP A 116 12.03 8.38 -5.28
CA TRP A 116 11.77 9.53 -4.40
C TRP A 116 13.07 10.25 -4.00
N LYS A 117 14.17 9.51 -3.76
CA LYS A 117 15.43 10.12 -3.34
C LYS A 117 16.00 11.05 -4.41
N LEU A 118 15.89 10.68 -5.68
CA LEU A 118 16.41 11.46 -6.80
C LEU A 118 15.62 12.77 -6.97
N ILE A 119 14.29 12.67 -6.91
CA ILE A 119 13.41 13.83 -7.08
C ILE A 119 13.57 14.81 -5.91
N TRP A 120 13.46 14.31 -4.67
CA TRP A 120 13.39 15.17 -3.49
C TRP A 120 14.74 15.76 -3.07
N LYS A 121 15.86 15.06 -3.33
CA LYS A 121 17.23 15.56 -3.03
C LYS A 121 17.81 16.50 -4.08
N SER A 122 17.17 16.66 -5.24
CA SER A 122 17.58 17.64 -6.25
C SER A 122 17.42 19.08 -5.76
N TRP A 123 18.01 20.04 -6.47
CA TRP A 123 17.84 21.47 -6.19
C TRP A 123 16.68 22.10 -6.97
N ALA A 124 15.87 21.29 -7.66
CA ALA A 124 14.74 21.77 -8.44
C ALA A 124 13.66 22.44 -7.55
N PRO A 125 12.93 23.44 -8.08
CA PRO A 125 11.82 24.05 -7.36
C PRO A 125 10.74 23.02 -6.94
N PRO A 126 10.02 23.24 -5.83
CA PRO A 126 9.00 22.30 -5.37
C PRO A 126 7.95 21.94 -6.42
N ARG A 127 7.50 22.91 -7.23
CA ARG A 127 6.52 22.67 -8.31
C ARG A 127 7.00 21.61 -9.31
N VAL A 128 8.28 21.67 -9.67
CA VAL A 128 8.94 20.74 -10.60
C VAL A 128 9.08 19.36 -9.96
N LYS A 129 9.50 19.31 -8.69
CA LYS A 129 9.58 18.05 -7.92
C LYS A 129 8.23 17.34 -7.84
N PHE A 130 7.16 18.09 -7.57
CA PHE A 130 5.80 17.55 -7.51
C PHE A 130 5.33 17.03 -8.88
N PHE A 131 5.59 17.77 -9.96
CA PHE A 131 5.27 17.32 -11.31
C PHE A 131 5.95 15.98 -11.63
N HIS A 132 7.27 15.88 -11.43
CA HIS A 132 8.02 14.66 -11.69
C HIS A 132 7.64 13.49 -10.77
N TRP A 133 7.23 13.77 -9.53
CA TRP A 133 6.66 12.76 -8.63
C TRP A 133 5.35 12.18 -9.16
N LEU A 134 4.45 13.04 -9.66
CA LEU A 134 3.21 12.61 -10.28
C LEU A 134 3.46 11.89 -11.61
N ALA A 135 4.40 12.38 -12.42
CA ALA A 135 4.78 11.78 -13.69
C ALA A 135 5.23 10.32 -13.51
N ASN A 136 6.09 10.07 -12.52
CA ASN A 136 6.58 8.72 -12.19
C ASN A 136 5.49 7.76 -11.69
N GLN A 137 4.33 8.27 -11.26
CA GLN A 137 3.19 7.46 -10.85
C GLN A 137 2.13 7.32 -11.95
N ASP A 138 2.42 7.79 -13.17
CA ASP A 138 1.43 7.92 -14.25
C ASP A 138 0.21 8.75 -13.79
N ARG A 139 0.50 9.82 -13.03
CA ARG A 139 -0.50 10.70 -12.41
C ARG A 139 -0.64 12.08 -13.04
N CYS A 140 0.05 12.34 -14.15
CA CYS A 140 -0.18 13.53 -14.97
C CYS A 140 -1.39 13.35 -15.89
N TRP A 141 -1.98 14.46 -16.36
CA TRP A 141 -3.04 14.41 -17.36
C TRP A 141 -2.42 14.35 -18.75
N THR A 142 -2.39 13.15 -19.32
CA THR A 142 -1.98 12.89 -20.70
C THR A 142 -3.18 12.41 -21.51
N ALA A 143 -3.13 12.51 -22.83
CA ALA A 143 -4.22 12.00 -23.68
C ALA A 143 -4.51 10.50 -23.42
N SER A 144 -3.47 9.68 -23.22
CA SER A 144 -3.64 8.26 -22.86
C SER A 144 -4.41 8.05 -21.55
N ARG A 145 -4.23 8.94 -20.57
CA ARG A 145 -4.90 8.84 -19.27
C ARG A 145 -6.32 9.40 -19.29
N LEU A 146 -6.55 10.43 -20.08
CA LEU A 146 -7.89 10.93 -20.40
C LEU A 146 -8.71 9.82 -21.08
N ALA A 147 -8.11 9.12 -22.05
CA ALA A 147 -8.72 7.98 -22.74
C ALA A 147 -9.14 6.87 -21.78
N ARG A 148 -8.26 6.48 -20.84
CA ARG A 148 -8.57 5.48 -19.79
C ARG A 148 -9.74 5.86 -18.88
N ARG A 149 -10.10 7.14 -18.82
CA ARG A 149 -11.22 7.66 -18.03
C ARG A 149 -12.46 7.99 -18.87
N GLY A 150 -12.44 7.68 -20.18
CA GLY A 150 -13.55 7.98 -21.08
C GLY A 150 -13.75 9.48 -21.35
N LEU A 151 -12.73 10.31 -21.13
CA LEU A 151 -12.78 11.74 -21.40
C LEU A 151 -12.34 12.04 -22.84
N GLN A 152 -12.79 13.18 -23.37
CA GLN A 152 -12.35 13.66 -24.68
C GLN A 152 -10.82 13.86 -24.70
N HIS A 153 -10.17 13.35 -25.73
CA HIS A 153 -8.72 13.37 -25.86
C HIS A 153 -8.32 13.33 -27.34
N HIS A 154 -7.13 13.86 -27.64
CA HIS A 154 -6.54 13.71 -28.97
C HIS A 154 -5.89 12.33 -29.10
N PRO A 155 -6.01 11.63 -30.24
CA PRO A 155 -5.45 10.27 -30.41
C PRO A 155 -3.92 10.24 -30.43
N ARG A 156 -3.28 11.37 -30.74
CA ARG A 156 -1.82 11.51 -30.89
C ARG A 156 -1.29 12.66 -30.04
N CYS A 157 0.00 12.61 -29.75
CA CYS A 157 0.75 13.67 -29.07
C CYS A 157 0.69 14.97 -29.87
N LEU A 158 0.27 16.06 -29.22
CA LEU A 158 0.13 17.37 -29.88
C LEU A 158 1.48 18.01 -30.27
N LEU A 159 2.60 17.55 -29.72
CA LEU A 159 3.93 18.08 -30.02
C LEU A 159 4.53 17.47 -31.30
N CYS A 160 4.34 16.17 -31.52
CA CYS A 160 4.97 15.46 -32.64
C CYS A 160 3.98 14.88 -33.66
N ASP A 161 2.71 14.73 -33.31
CA ASP A 161 1.64 14.11 -34.09
C ASP A 161 1.96 12.71 -34.66
N GLN A 162 2.92 11.99 -34.04
CA GLN A 162 3.39 10.68 -34.50
C GLN A 162 2.84 9.53 -33.64
N ASP A 163 2.95 9.63 -32.32
CA ASP A 163 2.62 8.55 -31.38
C ASP A 163 1.56 8.97 -30.35
N PRO A 164 0.92 8.03 -29.63
CA PRO A 164 0.02 8.33 -28.52
C PRO A 164 0.70 9.14 -27.41
N GLU A 165 -0.02 10.11 -26.85
CA GLU A 165 0.49 10.94 -25.76
C GLU A 165 0.48 10.19 -24.42
N THR A 166 1.62 9.59 -24.08
CA THR A 166 1.92 9.04 -22.75
C THR A 166 2.92 9.94 -22.03
N ILE A 167 3.01 9.83 -20.70
CA ILE A 167 3.99 10.63 -19.95
C ILE A 167 5.43 10.27 -20.33
N GLN A 168 5.69 9.00 -20.64
CA GLN A 168 6.97 8.52 -21.14
C GLN A 168 7.27 9.08 -22.52
N HIS A 169 6.27 9.14 -23.41
CA HIS A 169 6.43 9.75 -24.71
C HIS A 169 6.71 11.26 -24.57
N LEU A 170 5.91 11.99 -23.81
CA LEU A 170 6.08 13.43 -23.60
C LEU A 170 7.45 13.81 -23.04
N LEU A 171 7.99 13.03 -22.10
CA LEU A 171 9.25 13.38 -21.42
C LEU A 171 10.50 12.79 -22.07
N LEU A 172 10.39 11.65 -22.78
CA LEU A 172 11.57 10.89 -23.26
C LEU A 172 11.51 10.56 -24.75
N ALA A 173 10.38 10.04 -25.24
CA ALA A 173 10.34 9.46 -26.59
C ALA A 173 10.02 10.48 -27.68
N CYS A 174 9.28 11.54 -27.34
CA CYS A 174 8.82 12.57 -28.27
C CYS A 174 10.02 13.25 -28.94
N PRO A 175 10.04 13.39 -30.29
CA PRO A 175 11.11 14.08 -31.01
C PRO A 175 11.41 15.47 -30.44
N PHE A 176 10.37 16.22 -30.06
CA PHE A 176 10.53 17.53 -29.42
C PHE A 176 11.28 17.41 -28.09
N ALA A 177 10.87 16.49 -27.22
CA ALA A 177 11.53 16.27 -25.93
C ALA A 177 12.99 15.81 -26.10
N LYS A 178 13.26 14.89 -27.05
CA LYS A 178 14.62 14.44 -27.36
C LYS A 178 15.52 15.59 -27.80
N GLN A 179 15.01 16.49 -28.64
CA GLN A 179 15.73 17.68 -29.05
C GLN A 179 16.02 18.60 -27.86
N THR A 180 15.04 18.82 -26.97
CA THR A 180 15.24 19.61 -25.74
C THR A 180 16.33 19.00 -24.85
N TRP A 181 16.30 17.69 -24.63
CA TRP A 181 17.34 16.98 -23.88
C TRP A 181 18.72 17.18 -24.49
N TYR A 182 18.84 17.01 -25.81
CA TYR A 182 20.12 17.19 -26.51
C TYR A 182 20.68 18.60 -26.31
N ILE A 183 19.87 19.64 -26.55
CA ILE A 183 20.28 21.04 -26.42
C ILE A 183 20.73 21.36 -24.99
N ILE A 184 19.97 20.90 -23.99
CA ILE A 184 20.26 21.24 -22.59
C ILE A 184 21.49 20.48 -22.06
N LEU A 185 21.65 19.20 -22.42
CA LEU A 185 22.80 18.41 -22.00
C LEU A 185 24.10 18.93 -22.64
N ASP A 186 24.04 19.32 -23.92
CA ASP A 186 25.16 19.94 -24.63
C ASP A 186 25.54 21.29 -24.02
N TRP A 187 24.56 22.17 -23.80
CA TRP A 187 24.76 23.47 -23.15
C TRP A 187 25.37 23.34 -21.75
N ALA A 188 24.97 22.32 -20.99
CA ALA A 188 25.49 22.06 -19.66
C ALA A 188 26.82 21.27 -19.64
N HIS A 189 27.34 20.88 -20.80
CA HIS A 189 28.53 20.04 -20.95
C HIS A 189 28.47 18.75 -20.13
N ILE A 190 27.29 18.12 -20.06
CA ILE A 190 27.10 16.87 -19.32
C ILE A 190 27.30 15.70 -20.29
N PRO A 191 28.21 14.74 -20.01
CA PRO A 191 28.54 13.64 -20.92
C PRO A 191 27.48 12.54 -21.01
N ALA A 192 26.24 12.81 -20.57
CA ALA A 192 25.16 11.85 -20.56
C ALA A 192 24.47 11.83 -21.93
N GLN A 193 24.12 10.64 -22.40
CA GLN A 193 23.33 10.48 -23.62
C GLN A 193 21.86 10.86 -23.36
N PRO A 194 21.17 11.51 -24.31
CA PRO A 194 19.75 11.82 -24.18
C PRO A 194 18.91 10.53 -24.10
N PRO A 195 17.67 10.60 -23.59
CA PRO A 195 16.77 9.45 -23.55
C PRO A 195 16.53 8.89 -24.95
N ALA A 196 16.62 7.57 -25.08
CA ALA A 196 16.46 6.88 -26.36
C ALA A 196 15.30 5.88 -26.31
N ASN A 197 15.48 4.79 -25.56
CA ASN A 197 14.57 3.62 -25.53
C ASN A 197 14.30 3.13 -24.10
N GLU A 198 14.36 4.00 -23.09
CA GLU A 198 14.13 3.60 -21.71
C GLU A 198 12.66 3.42 -21.40
N ILE A 199 12.35 2.39 -20.59
CA ILE A 199 11.00 2.08 -20.12
C ILE A 199 10.50 3.20 -19.20
N THR A 200 11.36 3.74 -18.35
CA THR A 200 11.02 4.86 -17.48
C THR A 200 12.09 5.94 -17.47
N MET A 201 11.67 7.16 -17.14
CA MET A 201 12.57 8.30 -16.95
C MET A 201 13.60 8.03 -15.85
N MET A 202 13.24 7.22 -14.84
CA MET A 202 14.15 6.88 -13.76
C MET A 202 15.21 5.88 -14.21
N ASP A 203 14.90 4.97 -15.13
CA ASP A 203 15.90 4.06 -15.70
C ASP A 203 16.94 4.83 -16.51
N TRP A 204 16.49 5.82 -17.29
CA TRP A 204 17.39 6.73 -17.97
C TRP A 204 18.24 7.53 -16.98
N TRP A 205 17.61 8.14 -15.97
CA TRP A 205 18.31 8.98 -15.00
C TRP A 205 19.35 8.21 -14.18
N LEU A 206 19.05 6.97 -13.78
CA LEU A 206 20.01 6.10 -13.11
C LEU A 206 21.22 5.79 -14.00
N ARG A 207 21.00 5.54 -15.29
CA ARG A 207 22.09 5.32 -16.26
C ARG A 207 22.91 6.58 -16.51
N ALA A 208 22.26 7.71 -16.73
CA ALA A 208 22.91 8.99 -16.92
C ALA A 208 23.79 9.34 -15.70
N LYS A 209 23.29 9.08 -14.49
CA LYS A 209 24.05 9.27 -13.26
C LYS A 209 25.27 8.35 -13.18
N ALA A 210 25.16 7.10 -13.63
CA ALA A 210 26.28 6.16 -13.63
C ALA A 210 27.39 6.57 -14.62
N GLN A 211 27.03 7.23 -15.72
CA GLN A 211 27.96 7.70 -16.76
C GLN A 211 28.58 9.07 -16.45
N THR A 212 28.01 9.81 -15.50
CA THR A 212 28.41 11.19 -15.20
C THR A 212 29.41 11.22 -14.03
N PRO A 213 30.51 12.00 -14.12
CA PRO A 213 31.44 12.18 -13.00
C PRO A 213 30.74 12.62 -11.71
N PRO A 214 31.24 12.25 -10.51
CA PRO A 214 30.63 12.62 -9.23
C PRO A 214 30.46 14.13 -9.02
N THR A 215 31.37 14.91 -9.59
CA THR A 215 31.35 16.39 -9.56
C THR A 215 30.14 16.97 -10.28
N LEU A 216 29.72 16.35 -11.39
CA LEU A 216 28.60 16.79 -12.23
C LEU A 216 27.27 16.10 -11.88
N CYS A 217 27.29 15.05 -11.07
CA CYS A 217 26.10 14.31 -10.64
C CYS A 217 25.01 15.19 -9.98
N LYS A 218 25.40 16.25 -9.25
CA LYS A 218 24.44 17.19 -8.64
C LYS A 218 23.80 18.11 -9.67
N ALA A 219 24.57 18.57 -10.66
CA ALA A 219 24.09 19.39 -11.76
C ALA A 219 23.12 18.58 -12.62
N LEU A 220 23.50 17.34 -12.99
CA LEU A 220 22.64 16.40 -13.68
C LEU A 220 21.31 16.21 -12.94
N GLN A 221 21.32 15.96 -11.62
CA GLN A 221 20.07 15.76 -10.85
C GLN A 221 19.09 16.93 -10.91
N SER A 222 19.60 18.15 -11.07
CA SER A 222 18.75 19.34 -11.11
C SER A 222 18.28 19.60 -12.54
N ILE A 223 19.19 19.53 -13.51
CA ILE A 223 18.87 19.71 -14.93
C ILE A 223 17.87 18.67 -15.41
N THR A 224 18.02 17.42 -15.00
CA THR A 224 17.12 16.32 -15.40
C THR A 224 15.66 16.50 -14.96
N LEU A 225 15.41 17.32 -13.94
CA LEU A 225 14.05 17.66 -13.54
C LEU A 225 13.55 18.94 -14.21
N LEU A 226 14.44 19.78 -14.71
CA LEU A 226 14.10 21.07 -15.31
C LEU A 226 13.83 20.99 -16.81
N VAL A 227 14.20 19.86 -17.45
CA VAL A 227 13.74 19.46 -18.79
C VAL A 227 12.33 18.87 -18.67
#